data_AF-A0A2J6X9G8-F1
#
_entry.id   AF-A0A2J6X9G8-F1
#
_cell.length_a   1.000
_cell.length_b   1.000
_cell.length_c   1.000
_cell.angle_alpha   90.00
_cell.angle_beta   90.00
_cell.angle_gamma   90.00
#
_symmetry.space_group_name_H-M   'P 1'
#
loop_
_entity.id
_entity.type
_entity.pdbx_description
1 polymer ?
#
loop_
_entity_poly.entity_id
_entity_poly.type
_entity_poly.pdbx_seq_one_letter_code
_entity_poly.pdbx_strand_id
1 'polypeptide(L)'
;MNRAQSLESAITTAPAGILDWLTFSCRHIALLAAMIATAGSLFFSEVLRWIPCELCWYQRILMYPLTVILFVGIWRDDRKVYLYVLPLALGGIAVSLYHYLMVMLIIPPAPCAGAVPCAFDYINIPGVLSFLKIPFLALVAFMIISVMMANLALADLPPAHGRAARIAAVAIVMVTSAVFVGLGMMI
;
A
#
# COMPACT_ATOMS: atom_id res chain seq x y z
N MET A 1 26.00 39.67 -12.43
CA MET A 1 24.70 38.96 -12.40
C MET A 1 24.54 38.29 -13.77
N ASN A 2 24.72 36.99 -14.04
CA ASN A 2 24.33 35.83 -13.25
C ASN A 2 24.82 34.48 -13.85
N ARG A 3 26.13 34.31 -14.07
CA ARG A 3 26.64 32.95 -14.41
C ARG A 3 26.43 31.96 -13.24
N ALA A 4 26.46 32.47 -12.01
CA ALA A 4 26.10 31.72 -10.81
C ALA A 4 24.60 31.38 -10.76
N GLN A 5 23.69 32.32 -11.03
CA GLN A 5 22.25 31.98 -11.06
C GLN A 5 21.85 31.10 -12.25
N SER A 6 22.58 31.16 -13.39
CA SER A 6 22.36 30.20 -14.50
C SER A 6 22.88 28.79 -14.19
N LEU A 7 23.92 28.66 -13.34
CA LEU A 7 24.41 27.37 -12.86
C LEU A 7 23.48 26.80 -11.77
N GLU A 8 22.93 27.65 -10.91
CA GLU A 8 21.99 27.24 -9.85
C GLU A 8 20.62 26.80 -10.41
N SER A 9 20.18 27.38 -11.53
CA SER A 9 19.01 26.92 -12.28
C SER A 9 19.26 25.66 -13.12
N ALA A 10 20.53 25.35 -13.46
CA ALA A 10 20.87 24.14 -14.22
C ALA A 10 21.07 22.91 -13.30
N ILE A 11 21.46 23.13 -12.04
CA ILE A 11 21.62 22.08 -11.02
C ILE A 11 20.26 21.58 -10.47
N THR A 12 19.17 22.33 -10.70
CA THR A 12 17.84 22.04 -10.12
C THR A 12 16.91 21.19 -10.99
N THR A 13 17.30 20.70 -12.17
CA THR A 13 16.36 19.99 -13.07
C THR A 13 16.92 18.75 -13.78
N ALA A 14 17.70 17.92 -13.11
CA ALA A 14 18.00 16.57 -13.60
C ALA A 14 17.77 15.52 -12.50
N PRO A 15 16.91 14.51 -12.68
CA PRO A 15 16.80 13.41 -11.73
C PRO A 15 18.09 12.59 -11.78
N ALA A 16 18.97 12.79 -10.81
CA ALA A 16 20.29 12.18 -10.79
C ALA A 16 20.30 10.80 -10.09
N GLY A 17 19.19 10.38 -9.49
CA GLY A 17 19.10 9.11 -8.76
C GLY A 17 17.75 8.39 -8.88
N ILE A 18 17.75 7.10 -8.52
CA ILE A 18 16.57 6.21 -8.56
C ILE A 18 15.39 6.74 -7.72
N LEU A 19 15.68 7.47 -6.64
CA LEU A 19 14.65 8.07 -5.76
C LEU A 19 13.86 9.19 -6.45
N ASP A 20 14.49 9.97 -7.34
CA ASP A 20 13.82 11.06 -8.05
C ASP A 20 12.87 10.49 -9.11
N TRP A 21 13.30 9.43 -9.81
CA TRP A 21 12.46 8.64 -10.71
C TRP A 21 11.27 7.99 -9.98
N LEU A 22 11.52 7.46 -8.77
CA LEU A 22 10.48 6.87 -7.95
C LEU A 22 9.43 7.92 -7.54
N THR A 23 9.88 9.13 -7.19
CA THR A 23 9.00 10.24 -6.78
C THR A 23 8.16 10.74 -7.97
N PHE A 24 8.74 10.81 -9.17
CA PHE A 24 7.99 11.17 -10.36
C PHE A 24 6.87 10.16 -10.68
N SER A 25 7.17 8.86 -10.53
CA SER A 25 6.26 7.76 -10.89
C SER A 25 5.37 7.27 -9.74
N CYS A 26 5.55 7.76 -8.50
CA CYS A 26 4.93 7.19 -7.30
C CYS A 26 3.40 7.12 -7.37
N ARG A 27 2.75 8.19 -7.84
CA ARG A 27 1.28 8.27 -8.00
C ARG A 27 0.74 7.24 -8.97
N HIS A 28 1.44 6.99 -10.08
CA HIS A 28 1.03 6.00 -11.07
C HIS A 28 1.19 4.58 -10.52
N ILE A 29 2.27 4.32 -9.79
CA ILE A 29 2.50 3.03 -9.11
C ILE A 29 1.41 2.79 -8.06
N ALA A 30 1.07 3.80 -7.25
CA ALA A 30 0.01 3.71 -6.26
C ALA A 30 -1.35 3.41 -6.91
N LEU A 31 -1.67 4.09 -8.02
CA LEU A 31 -2.91 3.85 -8.76
C LEU A 31 -2.96 2.41 -9.31
N LEU A 32 -1.88 1.94 -9.93
CA LEU A 32 -1.81 0.57 -10.45
C LEU A 32 -1.99 -0.46 -9.34
N ALA A 33 -1.34 -0.27 -8.19
CA ALA A 33 -1.51 -1.15 -7.03
C ALA A 33 -2.96 -1.17 -6.54
N ALA A 34 -3.60 0.00 -6.42
CA ALA A 34 -5.01 0.11 -6.01
C ALA A 34 -5.97 -0.54 -7.02
N MET A 35 -5.73 -0.35 -8.33
CA MET A 35 -6.51 -0.97 -9.40
C MET A 35 -6.40 -2.49 -9.37
N ILE A 36 -5.18 -3.03 -9.28
CA ILE A 36 -4.94 -4.48 -9.22
C ILE A 36 -5.60 -5.08 -7.96
N ALA A 37 -5.47 -4.43 -6.81
CA ALA A 37 -6.09 -4.90 -5.57
C ALA A 37 -7.63 -4.87 -5.65
N THR A 38 -8.20 -3.81 -6.23
CA THR A 38 -9.65 -3.68 -6.43
C THR A 38 -10.17 -4.74 -7.39
N ALA A 39 -9.52 -4.89 -8.55
CA ALA A 39 -9.88 -5.88 -9.57
C ALA A 39 -9.73 -7.31 -9.04
N GLY A 40 -8.64 -7.63 -8.33
CA GLY A 40 -8.45 -8.93 -7.70
C GLY A 40 -9.55 -9.23 -6.67
N SER A 41 -9.89 -8.25 -5.84
CA SER A 41 -10.97 -8.39 -4.86
C SER A 41 -12.33 -8.68 -5.52
N LEU A 42 -12.64 -8.00 -6.63
CA LEU A 42 -13.86 -8.22 -7.42
C LEU A 42 -13.85 -9.58 -8.11
N PHE A 43 -12.72 -9.97 -8.71
CA PHE A 43 -12.55 -11.27 -9.37
C PHE A 43 -12.83 -12.44 -8.43
N PHE A 44 -12.35 -12.36 -7.19
CA PHE A 44 -12.61 -13.39 -6.17
C PHE A 44 -14.09 -13.52 -5.82
N SER A 45 -14.87 -12.43 -5.81
CA SER A 45 -16.31 -12.51 -5.50
C SER A 45 -17.18 -12.85 -6.71
N GLU A 46 -16.92 -12.28 -7.88
CA GLU A 46 -17.79 -12.48 -9.04
C GLU A 46 -17.46 -13.76 -9.81
N VAL A 47 -16.17 -14.07 -9.96
CA VAL A 47 -15.73 -15.20 -10.79
C VAL A 47 -15.56 -16.46 -9.94
N LEU A 48 -14.85 -16.38 -8.81
CA LEU A 48 -14.63 -17.52 -7.92
C LEU A 48 -15.77 -17.74 -6.91
N ARG A 49 -16.73 -16.81 -6.85
CA ARG A 49 -17.89 -16.86 -5.93
C ARG A 49 -17.52 -17.02 -4.46
N TRP A 50 -16.39 -16.46 -4.04
CA TRP A 50 -15.99 -16.43 -2.64
C TRP A 50 -16.78 -15.38 -1.86
N ILE A 51 -17.41 -15.82 -0.77
CA ILE A 51 -18.21 -14.97 0.11
C ILE A 51 -17.24 -14.19 1.01
N PRO A 52 -17.22 -12.85 0.94
CA PRO A 52 -16.36 -12.04 1.80
C PRO A 52 -16.87 -12.07 3.24
N CYS A 53 -15.95 -12.21 4.20
CA CYS A 53 -16.26 -12.01 5.61
C CYS A 53 -16.43 -10.51 5.95
N GLU A 54 -16.89 -10.21 7.16
CA GLU A 54 -17.09 -8.82 7.61
C GLU A 54 -15.79 -8.01 7.60
N LEU A 55 -14.65 -8.62 8.02
CA LEU A 55 -13.35 -7.96 7.97
C LEU A 55 -12.88 -7.67 6.52
N CYS A 56 -13.13 -8.58 5.58
CA CYS A 56 -12.87 -8.33 4.15
C CYS A 56 -13.70 -7.16 3.63
N TRP A 57 -14.94 -7.01 4.09
CA TRP A 57 -15.79 -5.88 3.74
C TRP A 57 -15.20 -4.55 4.19
N TYR A 58 -14.69 -4.47 5.44
CA TYR A 58 -13.99 -3.27 5.90
C TYR A 58 -12.76 -2.96 5.05
N GLN A 59 -11.99 -3.97 4.62
CA GLN A 59 -10.85 -3.76 3.70
C GLN A 59 -11.31 -3.22 2.34
N ARG A 60 -12.43 -3.70 1.80
CA ARG A 60 -13.00 -3.20 0.52
C ARG A 60 -13.45 -1.74 0.62
N ILE A 61 -14.14 -1.38 1.71
CA ILE A 61 -14.58 0.01 1.94
C ILE A 61 -13.39 0.96 1.98
N LEU A 62 -12.24 0.52 2.50
CA LEU A 62 -11.02 1.33 2.54
C LEU A 62 -10.28 1.31 1.19
N MET A 63 -10.27 0.20 0.45
CA MET A 63 -9.51 0.06 -0.80
C MET A 63 -10.20 0.71 -2.01
N TYR A 64 -11.51 0.53 -2.19
CA TYR A 64 -12.19 0.96 -3.42
C TYR A 64 -12.16 2.48 -3.64
N PRO A 65 -12.35 3.32 -2.60
CA PRO A 65 -12.22 4.77 -2.76
C PRO A 65 -10.80 5.20 -3.15
N LEU A 66 -9.76 4.47 -2.74
CA LEU A 66 -8.37 4.83 -3.06
C LEU A 66 -8.12 4.86 -4.57
N THR A 67 -8.68 3.90 -5.31
CA THR A 67 -8.58 3.87 -6.77
C THR A 67 -9.15 5.13 -7.41
N VAL A 68 -10.32 5.57 -6.94
CA VAL A 68 -11.01 6.76 -7.45
C VAL A 68 -10.26 8.04 -7.06
N ILE A 69 -9.85 8.15 -5.79
CA ILE A 69 -9.13 9.33 -5.27
C ILE A 69 -7.79 9.50 -5.98
N LEU A 70 -7.01 8.42 -6.15
CA LEU A 70 -5.73 8.46 -6.86
C LEU A 70 -5.92 8.82 -8.34
N PHE A 71 -6.93 8.27 -9.00
CA PHE A 71 -7.23 8.59 -10.40
C PHE A 71 -7.57 10.08 -10.57
N VAL A 72 -8.47 10.62 -9.73
CA VAL A 72 -8.84 12.04 -9.77
C VAL A 72 -7.66 12.94 -9.40
N GLY A 73 -6.84 12.53 -8.43
CA GLY A 73 -5.62 13.25 -8.04
C GLY A 73 -4.60 13.34 -9.17
N ILE A 74 -4.43 12.27 -9.96
CA ILE A 74 -3.59 12.27 -11.16
C ILE A 74 -4.18 13.17 -12.25
N TRP A 75 -5.49 13.08 -12.51
CA TRP A 75 -6.14 13.93 -13.50
C TRP A 75 -5.99 15.42 -13.18
N ARG A 76 -6.19 15.79 -11.91
CA ARG A 76 -6.09 17.18 -11.46
C ARG A 76 -4.67 17.67 -11.18
N ASP A 77 -3.66 16.81 -11.38
CA ASP A 77 -2.26 17.06 -11.01
C ASP A 77 -2.10 17.57 -9.56
N ASP A 78 -2.96 17.08 -8.65
CA ASP A 78 -2.99 17.55 -7.26
C ASP A 78 -1.84 16.90 -6.47
N ARG A 79 -0.86 17.72 -6.07
CA ARG A 79 0.29 17.27 -5.28
C ARG A 79 -0.09 16.88 -3.85
N LYS A 80 -1.21 17.38 -3.32
CA LYS A 80 -1.66 17.15 -1.94
C LYS A 80 -2.59 15.95 -1.79
N VAL A 81 -2.75 15.14 -2.84
CA VAL A 81 -3.58 13.92 -2.81
C VAL A 81 -3.18 12.95 -1.68
N TYR A 82 -1.92 12.99 -1.21
CA TYR A 82 -1.45 12.17 -0.09
C TYR A 82 -2.24 12.41 1.20
N LEU A 83 -2.78 13.61 1.43
CA LEU A 83 -3.53 13.93 2.65
C LEU A 83 -4.81 13.10 2.79
N TYR A 84 -5.43 12.73 1.67
CA TYR A 84 -6.65 11.93 1.65
C TYR A 84 -6.37 10.44 1.59
N VAL A 85 -5.31 10.05 0.88
CA VAL A 85 -4.97 8.63 0.67
C VAL A 85 -4.30 8.02 1.91
N LEU A 86 -3.40 8.75 2.59
CA LEU A 86 -2.65 8.20 3.72
C LEU A 86 -3.55 7.68 4.86
N PRO A 87 -4.56 8.45 5.34
CA PRO A 87 -5.41 7.99 6.43
C PRO A 87 -6.18 6.72 6.07
N LEU A 88 -6.70 6.63 4.84
CA LEU A 88 -7.41 5.45 4.34
C LEU A 88 -6.47 4.24 4.22
N ALA A 89 -5.28 4.44 3.67
CA ALA A 89 -4.31 3.37 3.48
C ALA A 89 -3.75 2.85 4.81
N LEU A 90 -3.50 3.73 5.79
CA LEU A 90 -3.09 3.36 7.15
C LEU A 90 -4.20 2.58 7.89
N GLY A 91 -5.46 3.01 7.75
CA GLY A 91 -6.61 2.24 8.25
C GLY A 91 -6.66 0.84 7.60
N GLY A 92 -6.39 0.77 6.29
CA GLY A 92 -6.34 -0.49 5.55
C GLY A 92 -5.25 -1.43 6.05
N ILE A 93 -4.06 -0.90 6.37
CA ILE A 93 -2.97 -1.66 6.98
C ILE A 93 -3.40 -2.24 8.33
N ALA A 94 -4.00 -1.42 9.20
CA ALA A 94 -4.42 -1.88 10.52
C ALA A 94 -5.46 -3.03 10.44
N VAL A 95 -6.47 -2.87 9.58
CA VAL A 95 -7.53 -3.89 9.41
C VAL A 95 -6.99 -5.16 8.76
N SER A 96 -6.15 -5.03 7.72
CA SER A 96 -5.58 -6.20 7.03
C SER A 96 -4.57 -6.96 7.89
N LEU A 97 -3.76 -6.25 8.68
CA LEU A 97 -2.86 -6.85 9.65
C LEU A 97 -3.64 -7.63 10.71
N TYR A 98 -4.67 -7.01 11.31
CA TYR A 98 -5.53 -7.69 12.29
C TYR A 98 -6.19 -8.94 11.70
N HIS A 99 -6.69 -8.87 10.48
CA HIS A 99 -7.30 -10.00 9.79
C HIS A 99 -6.29 -11.13 9.53
N TYR A 100 -5.07 -10.78 9.09
CA TYR A 100 -4.01 -11.76 8.83
C TYR A 100 -3.63 -12.51 10.12
N LEU A 101 -3.46 -11.81 11.23
CA LEU A 101 -3.16 -12.43 12.53
C LEU A 101 -4.29 -13.37 13.01
N MET A 102 -5.54 -13.04 12.71
CA MET A 102 -6.69 -13.89 13.04
C MET A 102 -6.70 -15.18 12.20
N VAL A 103 -6.41 -15.09 10.90
CA VAL A 103 -6.32 -16.26 10.01
C VAL A 103 -5.14 -17.17 10.38
N MET A 104 -4.06 -16.61 10.92
CA MET A 104 -2.93 -17.37 11.46
C MET A 104 -3.18 -17.95 12.86
N LEU A 105 -4.38 -17.76 13.44
CA LEU A 105 -4.76 -18.22 14.78
C LEU A 105 -3.85 -17.71 15.91
N ILE A 106 -3.11 -16.62 15.68
CA ILE A 106 -2.29 -15.93 16.69
C ILE A 106 -3.21 -15.17 17.66
N ILE A 107 -4.31 -14.63 17.15
CA ILE A 107 -5.34 -13.94 17.91
C ILE A 107 -6.59 -14.83 17.94
N PRO A 108 -7.30 -14.97 19.07
CA PRO A 108 -8.52 -15.74 19.14
C PRO A 108 -9.54 -15.22 18.12
N PRO A 109 -10.20 -16.11 17.35
CA PRO A 109 -11.20 -15.69 16.39
C PRO A 109 -12.36 -15.00 17.11
N ALA A 110 -12.78 -13.84 16.62
CA ALA A 110 -13.97 -13.18 17.14
C ALA A 110 -15.20 -14.09 16.89
N PRO A 111 -16.16 -14.14 17.83
CA PRO A 111 -17.40 -14.89 17.64
C PRO A 111 -18.10 -14.37 16.37
N CYS A 112 -18.44 -15.29 15.47
CA CYS A 112 -18.96 -14.97 14.15
C CYS A 112 -20.28 -14.20 14.23
N ALA A 113 -20.34 -13.00 13.63
CA ALA A 113 -21.58 -12.26 13.40
C ALA A 113 -22.10 -12.39 11.96
N GLY A 114 -21.26 -12.87 11.02
CA GLY A 114 -21.57 -12.94 9.59
C GLY A 114 -21.77 -14.36 9.04
N ALA A 115 -22.09 -14.44 7.74
CA ALA A 115 -22.38 -15.69 7.03
C ALA A 115 -21.19 -16.67 6.95
N VAL A 116 -19.96 -16.18 7.04
CA VAL A 116 -18.73 -16.98 7.02
C VAL A 116 -17.74 -16.51 8.10
N PRO A 117 -17.00 -17.43 8.77
CA PRO A 117 -16.00 -17.05 9.76
C PRO A 117 -14.84 -16.25 9.15
N CYS A 118 -14.38 -15.21 9.84
CA CYS A 118 -13.21 -14.43 9.39
C CYS A 118 -11.89 -15.20 9.52
N ALA A 119 -11.86 -16.28 10.31
CA ALA A 119 -10.70 -17.18 10.40
C ALA A 119 -10.69 -18.23 9.27
N PHE A 120 -11.71 -18.28 8.42
CA PHE A 120 -11.78 -19.23 7.31
C PHE A 120 -10.85 -18.78 6.17
N ASP A 121 -10.06 -19.72 5.67
CA ASP A 121 -9.12 -19.47 4.59
C ASP A 121 -9.50 -20.20 3.31
N TYR A 122 -9.68 -19.43 2.23
CA TYR A 122 -9.98 -19.94 0.89
C TYR A 122 -8.72 -20.40 0.14
N ILE A 123 -7.52 -19.90 0.50
CA ILE A 123 -6.26 -20.18 -0.21
C ILE A 123 -5.37 -21.06 0.67
N ASN A 124 -5.67 -22.37 0.71
CA ASN A 124 -4.82 -23.36 1.36
C ASN A 124 -3.89 -24.04 0.34
N ILE A 125 -2.92 -23.29 -0.18
CA ILE A 125 -1.91 -23.85 -1.09
C ILE A 125 -0.81 -24.53 -0.25
N PRO A 126 -0.55 -25.84 -0.44
CA PRO A 126 0.53 -26.51 0.27
C PRO A 126 1.90 -26.12 -0.31
N GLY A 127 2.90 -25.87 0.55
CA GLY A 127 4.28 -25.58 0.18
C GLY A 127 4.83 -24.30 0.81
N VAL A 128 5.91 -23.74 0.23
CA VAL A 128 6.59 -22.51 0.73
C VAL A 128 5.67 -21.28 0.72
N LEU A 129 4.53 -21.35 0.03
CA LEU A 129 3.55 -20.27 -0.12
C LEU A 129 2.31 -20.44 0.78
N SER A 130 2.42 -21.21 1.87
CA SER A 130 1.37 -21.41 2.89
C SER A 130 0.88 -20.10 3.52
N PHE A 131 1.73 -19.08 3.53
CA PHE A 131 1.45 -17.76 4.11
C PHE A 131 0.60 -16.85 3.23
N LEU A 132 0.39 -17.20 1.96
CA LEU A 132 -0.32 -16.35 1.00
C LEU A 132 -1.82 -16.41 1.19
N LYS A 133 -2.29 -15.71 2.23
CA LYS A 133 -3.70 -15.53 2.55
C LYS A 133 -4.26 -14.30 1.83
N ILE A 134 -5.56 -14.29 1.56
CA ILE A 134 -6.27 -13.12 1.02
C ILE A 134 -5.97 -11.82 1.81
N PRO A 135 -6.05 -11.78 3.16
CA PRO A 135 -5.72 -10.58 3.93
C PRO A 135 -4.27 -10.13 3.78
N PHE A 136 -3.32 -11.04 3.51
CA PHE A 136 -1.92 -10.70 3.30
C PHE A 136 -1.72 -9.94 1.98
N LEU A 137 -2.40 -10.38 0.90
CA LEU A 137 -2.36 -9.67 -0.38
C LEU A 137 -2.89 -8.23 -0.25
N ALA A 138 -3.97 -8.04 0.51
CA ALA A 138 -4.50 -6.72 0.80
C ALA A 138 -3.52 -5.86 1.62
N LEU A 139 -2.87 -6.44 2.62
CA LEU A 139 -1.85 -5.77 3.43
C LEU A 139 -0.70 -5.25 2.56
N VAL A 140 -0.17 -6.09 1.66
CA VAL A 140 0.90 -5.69 0.73
C VAL A 140 0.47 -4.52 -0.16
N ALA A 141 -0.76 -4.56 -0.70
CA ALA A 141 -1.28 -3.47 -1.52
C ALA A 141 -1.38 -2.14 -0.74
N PHE A 142 -1.94 -2.16 0.48
CA PHE A 142 -2.04 -0.95 1.30
C PHE A 142 -0.66 -0.42 1.74
N MET A 143 0.31 -1.29 1.99
CA MET A 143 1.69 -0.91 2.28
C MET A 143 2.33 -0.20 1.08
N ILE A 144 2.21 -0.75 -0.14
CA ILE A 144 2.74 -0.12 -1.36
C ILE A 144 2.13 1.27 -1.55
N ILE A 145 0.80 1.40 -1.44
CA ILE A 145 0.10 2.68 -1.59
C ILE A 145 0.59 3.67 -0.54
N SER A 146 0.66 3.27 0.73
CA SER A 146 1.10 4.15 1.84
C SER A 146 2.50 4.71 1.61
N VAL A 147 3.44 3.91 1.11
CA VAL A 147 4.83 4.36 0.84
C VAL A 147 4.91 5.32 -0.32
N MET A 148 4.20 5.03 -1.41
CA MET A 148 4.20 5.91 -2.58
C MET A 148 3.65 7.29 -2.19
N MET A 149 2.59 7.32 -1.39
CA MET A 149 2.00 8.56 -0.91
C MET A 149 2.82 9.25 0.18
N ALA A 150 3.50 8.50 1.06
CA ALA A 150 4.44 9.06 2.02
C ALA A 150 5.65 9.68 1.32
N ASN A 151 6.17 9.05 0.25
CA ASN A 151 7.23 9.65 -0.56
C ASN A 151 6.79 10.96 -1.19
N LEU A 152 5.55 11.03 -1.69
CA LEU A 152 4.99 12.27 -2.21
C LEU A 152 4.87 13.34 -1.10
N ALA A 153 4.39 12.98 0.09
CA ALA A 153 4.30 13.90 1.23
C ALA A 153 5.68 14.45 1.67
N LEU A 154 6.70 13.59 1.69
CA LEU A 154 8.09 13.95 1.97
C LEU A 154 8.76 14.72 0.82
N ALA A 155 8.20 14.62 -0.40
CA ALA A 155 8.66 15.39 -1.54
C ALA A 155 8.35 16.88 -1.39
N ASP A 156 7.23 17.19 -0.75
CA ASP A 156 6.75 18.56 -0.50
C ASP A 156 7.41 19.23 0.73
N LEU A 157 8.19 18.51 1.55
CA LEU A 157 8.93 19.06 2.69
C LEU A 157 10.28 19.71 2.28
N PRO A 158 10.75 20.75 2.99
CA PRO A 158 11.99 21.46 2.67
C PRO A 158 13.23 20.53 2.67
N PRO A 159 14.20 20.77 1.76
CA PRO A 159 15.28 19.83 1.43
C PRO A 159 16.26 19.52 2.57
N ALA A 160 16.23 20.28 3.67
CA ALA A 160 17.10 20.07 4.84
C ALA A 160 16.87 18.75 5.60
N HIS A 161 15.73 18.07 5.37
CA HIS A 161 15.41 16.75 5.95
C HIS A 161 14.96 15.70 4.90
N GLY A 162 14.78 16.11 3.64
CA GLY A 162 14.03 15.35 2.65
C GLY A 162 14.70 14.05 2.18
N ARG A 163 16.02 14.04 1.95
CA ARG A 163 16.70 12.85 1.37
C ARG A 163 16.81 11.69 2.37
N ALA A 164 17.18 11.98 3.62
CA ALA A 164 17.29 10.96 4.67
C ALA A 164 15.92 10.40 5.07
N ALA A 165 14.88 11.26 5.17
CA ALA A 165 13.53 10.83 5.47
C ALA A 165 12.91 9.96 4.35
N ARG A 166 13.16 10.30 3.08
CA ARG A 166 12.74 9.47 1.93
C ARG A 166 13.41 8.10 1.94
N ILE A 167 14.72 8.04 2.22
CA ILE A 167 15.46 6.78 2.36
C ILE A 167 14.89 5.95 3.53
N ALA A 168 14.65 6.58 4.68
CA ALA A 168 14.07 5.89 5.84
C ALA A 168 12.69 5.31 5.53
N ALA A 169 11.79 6.04 4.87
CA ALA A 169 10.46 5.56 4.52
C ALA A 169 10.49 4.37 3.54
N VAL A 170 11.33 4.43 2.50
CA VAL A 170 11.50 3.32 1.54
C VAL A 170 12.17 2.11 2.20
N ALA A 171 13.20 2.34 3.02
CA ALA A 171 13.89 1.29 3.75
C ALA A 171 12.96 0.60 4.75
N ILE A 172 12.14 1.35 5.51
CA ILE A 172 11.17 0.79 6.44
C ILE A 172 10.21 -0.16 5.73
N VAL A 173 9.76 0.14 4.51
CA VAL A 173 8.83 -0.77 3.82
C VAL A 173 9.49 -1.92 3.10
N MET A 174 10.66 -1.73 2.50
CA MET A 174 11.43 -2.86 1.99
C MET A 174 11.78 -3.83 3.13
N VAL A 175 12.19 -3.30 4.29
CA VAL A 175 12.51 -4.10 5.47
C VAL A 175 11.27 -4.71 6.09
N THR A 176 10.19 -3.96 6.32
CA THR A 176 8.96 -4.53 6.92
C THR A 176 8.29 -5.52 6.00
N SER A 177 8.28 -5.31 4.68
CA SER A 177 7.76 -6.27 3.71
C SER A 177 8.65 -7.52 3.65
N ALA A 178 9.97 -7.37 3.63
CA ALA A 178 10.90 -8.50 3.64
C ALA A 178 10.84 -9.28 4.96
N VAL A 179 10.68 -8.59 6.10
CA VAL A 179 10.49 -9.20 7.42
C VAL A 179 9.14 -9.90 7.47
N PHE A 180 8.05 -9.31 6.97
CA PHE A 180 6.74 -9.98 6.94
C PHE A 180 6.72 -11.21 6.04
N VAL A 181 7.32 -11.11 4.85
CA VAL A 181 7.46 -12.25 3.93
C VAL A 181 8.37 -13.32 4.54
N GLY A 182 9.52 -12.92 5.11
CA GLY A 182 10.45 -13.84 5.76
C GLY A 182 9.83 -14.55 6.96
N LEU A 183 9.13 -13.81 7.84
CA LEU A 183 8.41 -14.38 8.97
C LEU A 183 7.29 -15.30 8.49
N GLY A 184 6.55 -14.90 7.46
CA GLY A 184 5.51 -15.73 6.83
C GLY A 184 6.06 -17.01 6.21
N MET A 185 7.25 -16.99 5.61
CA MET A 185 7.91 -18.17 5.06
C MET A 185 8.46 -19.12 6.15
N MET A 186 8.60 -18.66 7.39
CA MET A 186 9.11 -19.44 8.52
C MET A 186 8.00 -20.12 9.36
N ILE A 187 6.73 -19.76 9.15
CA ILE A 187 5.55 -20.30 9.84
C ILE A 187 4.88 -21.34 8.95
#